data_AF-A0A532BZH7-F1
#
_entry.id   AF-A0A532BZH7-F1
#
_cell.length_a   1.000
_cell.length_b   1.000
_cell.length_c   1.000
_cell.angle_alpha   90.00
_cell.angle_beta   90.00
_cell.angle_gamma   90.00
#
_symmetry.space_group_name_H-M   'P 1'
#
loop_
_entity.id
_entity.type
_entity.pdbx_description
1 polymer ?
#
loop_
_entity_poly.entity_id
_entity_poly.type
_entity_poly.pdbx_seq_one_letter_code
_entity_poly.pdbx_strand_id
1 'polypeptide(L)'
;MIYRGATKPNPDGSCCATKETLKTEAGVFTLVTPKIDSFSPKSGGLDELITIKGSGFGMFLKTAEHAYLGLNQGAYKRRDIEVDENVSRTEVLFSNVAAQVMSWTDTEIVVRVPHRNLYGIGKRNEFFNELATGPLIVRRGSWDVQPDDTCCTPKKWLTLEAGTFTILAKGMPDQGYFKTTRPDADTAQ
;
A
#
# COMPACT_ATOMS: atom_id res chain seq x y z
N MET A 1 23.56 -19.78 -4.50
CA MET A 1 24.85 -20.34 -4.99
C MET A 1 24.80 -20.35 -6.50
N ILE A 2 25.80 -19.77 -7.16
CA ILE A 2 25.95 -19.74 -8.61
C ILE A 2 27.05 -20.74 -8.98
N TYR A 3 26.77 -21.61 -9.95
CA TYR A 3 27.74 -22.57 -10.47
C TYR A 3 28.09 -22.19 -11.90
N ARG A 4 29.38 -22.02 -12.19
CA ARG A 4 29.87 -21.82 -13.57
C ARG A 4 30.94 -22.84 -13.92
N GLY A 5 31.00 -23.23 -15.19
CA GLY A 5 32.10 -24.06 -15.70
C GLY A 5 33.43 -23.32 -15.54
N ALA A 6 34.41 -23.99 -14.95
CA ALA A 6 35.79 -23.51 -14.78
C ALA A 6 36.77 -24.45 -15.49
N THR A 7 36.37 -24.94 -16.66
CA THR A 7 37.19 -25.82 -17.47
C THR A 7 38.48 -25.14 -17.89
N LYS A 8 39.62 -25.78 -17.63
CA LYS A 8 40.93 -25.32 -18.12
C LYS A 8 41.23 -25.98 -19.47
N PRO A 9 41.59 -25.23 -20.52
CA PRO A 9 42.03 -25.81 -21.78
C PRO A 9 43.40 -26.49 -21.64
N ASN A 10 43.72 -27.40 -22.55
CA ASN A 10 45.05 -27.99 -22.68
C ASN A 10 46.07 -26.93 -23.18
N PRO A 11 47.39 -27.14 -23.00
CA PRO A 11 48.42 -26.23 -23.50
C PRO A 11 48.40 -26.02 -25.03
N ASP A 12 47.85 -26.98 -25.77
CA ASP A 12 47.68 -26.94 -27.22
C ASP A 12 46.41 -26.19 -27.68
N GLY A 13 45.64 -25.63 -26.73
CA GLY A 13 44.39 -24.92 -26.99
C GLY A 13 43.17 -25.81 -27.23
N SER A 14 43.32 -27.14 -27.22
CA SER A 14 42.18 -28.06 -27.26
C SER A 14 41.43 -28.05 -25.92
N CYS A 15 40.11 -28.22 -25.96
CA CYS A 15 39.31 -28.40 -24.75
C CYS A 15 39.33 -29.86 -24.30
N CYS A 16 39.44 -30.22 -23.03
CA CYS A 16 39.74 -29.44 -21.83
C CYS A 16 40.57 -30.35 -20.90
N ALA A 17 41.65 -29.84 -20.31
CA ALA A 17 42.56 -30.58 -19.43
C ALA A 17 41.89 -31.01 -18.12
N THR A 18 41.06 -30.12 -17.55
CA THR A 18 40.26 -30.41 -16.35
C THR A 18 38.85 -29.86 -16.49
N LYS A 19 37.88 -30.60 -15.97
CA LYS A 19 36.49 -30.14 -15.82
C LYS A 19 36.26 -29.75 -14.36
N GLU A 20 36.50 -28.48 -14.07
CA GLU A 20 36.24 -27.90 -12.76
C GLU A 20 34.95 -27.08 -12.80
N THR A 21 34.32 -26.93 -11.64
CA THR A 21 33.14 -26.08 -11.45
C THR A 21 33.50 -25.02 -10.42
N LEU A 22 33.37 -23.74 -10.78
CA LEU A 22 33.50 -22.66 -9.81
C LEU A 22 32.16 -22.46 -9.12
N LYS A 23 32.18 -22.57 -7.79
CA LYS A 23 31.06 -22.24 -6.91
C LYS A 23 31.26 -20.83 -6.38
N THR A 24 30.29 -19.96 -6.60
CA THR A 24 30.27 -18.59 -6.07
C THR A 24 29.03 -18.40 -5.23
N GLU A 25 29.19 -17.84 -4.02
CA GLU A 25 28.04 -17.45 -3.21
C GLU A 25 27.26 -16.32 -3.90
N ALA A 26 25.92 -16.44 -3.89
CA ALA A 26 25.05 -15.47 -4.56
C ALA A 26 24.84 -14.18 -3.75
N GLY A 27 25.66 -13.96 -2.71
CA GLY A 27 25.48 -12.89 -1.73
C GLY A 27 24.50 -13.25 -0.61
N VAL A 28 24.29 -12.27 0.27
CA VAL A 28 23.34 -12.35 1.38
C VAL A 28 22.08 -11.58 0.98
N PHE A 29 20.92 -12.24 1.10
CA PHE A 29 19.62 -11.58 0.97
C PHE A 29 19.05 -11.38 2.38
N THR A 30 18.56 -10.17 2.67
CA THR A 30 17.87 -9.87 3.92
C THR A 30 16.43 -9.50 3.62
N LEU A 31 15.48 -10.23 4.23
CA LEU A 31 14.07 -9.93 4.11
C LEU A 31 13.70 -8.75 5.01
N VAL A 32 13.43 -7.59 4.40
CA VAL A 32 12.94 -6.42 5.13
C VAL A 32 11.44 -6.62 5.42
N THR A 33 11.10 -6.80 6.70
CA THR A 33 9.71 -6.82 7.15
C THR A 33 9.31 -5.41 7.57
N PRO A 34 8.27 -4.81 6.97
CA PRO A 34 7.82 -3.49 7.35
C PRO A 34 7.34 -3.48 8.81
N LYS A 35 7.62 -2.36 9.49
CA LYS A 35 7.22 -2.15 10.89
C LYS A 35 6.63 -0.75 11.04
N ILE A 36 5.57 -0.65 11.83
CA ILE A 36 5.01 0.63 12.27
C ILE A 36 5.50 0.88 13.71
N ASP A 37 6.10 2.05 13.93
CA ASP A 37 6.55 2.46 15.26
C ASP A 37 5.54 3.38 15.93
N SER A 38 4.93 4.30 15.19
CA SER A 38 3.93 5.22 15.73
C SER A 38 3.06 5.85 14.64
N PHE A 39 1.97 6.50 15.07
CA PHE A 39 1.19 7.38 14.21
C PHE A 39 0.59 8.51 15.04
N SER A 40 0.39 9.66 14.41
CA SER A 40 -0.18 10.86 15.02
C SER A 40 -0.89 11.73 13.98
N PRO A 41 -2.00 12.40 14.35
CA PRO A 41 -2.74 12.28 15.61
C PRO A 41 -3.48 10.94 15.75
N LYS A 42 -3.99 10.65 16.96
CA LYS A 42 -4.82 9.44 17.24
C LYS A 42 -6.30 9.64 16.90
N SER A 43 -6.70 10.87 16.64
CA SER A 43 -8.02 11.25 16.20
C SER A 43 -7.94 12.49 15.32
N GLY A 44 -8.94 12.70 14.47
CA GLY A 44 -8.96 13.83 13.55
C GLY A 44 -10.26 13.92 12.77
N GLY A 45 -10.54 15.11 12.24
CA GLY A 45 -11.69 15.36 11.36
C GLY A 45 -11.48 14.81 9.94
N LEU A 46 -12.51 14.93 9.11
CA LEU A 46 -12.39 14.64 7.68
C LEU A 46 -11.31 15.53 7.05
N ASP A 47 -10.58 14.97 6.08
CA ASP A 47 -9.48 15.62 5.36
C ASP A 47 -8.26 16.04 6.19
N GLU A 48 -8.25 15.80 7.50
CA GLU A 48 -7.06 16.01 8.32
C GLU A 48 -5.96 15.01 7.96
N LEU A 49 -4.70 15.40 8.17
CA LEU A 49 -3.53 14.60 7.80
C LEU A 49 -3.02 13.81 9.00
N ILE A 50 -2.75 12.53 8.75
CA ILE A 50 -2.18 11.60 9.71
C ILE A 50 -0.80 11.18 9.22
N THR A 51 0.18 11.26 10.10
CA THR A 51 1.54 10.78 9.86
C THR A 51 1.75 9.44 10.55
N ILE A 52 2.20 8.45 9.80
CA ILE A 52 2.58 7.12 10.27
C ILE A 52 4.11 7.02 10.12
N LYS A 53 4.80 6.64 11.21
CA LYS A 53 6.26 6.44 11.24
C LYS A 53 6.61 4.98 11.45
N GLY A 54 7.68 4.55 10.82
CA GLY A 54 8.14 3.18 10.87
C GLY A 54 9.39 2.95 10.04
N SER A 55 9.53 1.75 9.50
CA SER A 55 10.66 1.36 8.65
C SER A 55 10.25 0.24 7.69
N GLY A 56 10.94 0.14 6.55
CA GLY A 56 10.72 -0.96 5.60
C GLY A 56 9.43 -0.82 4.79
N PHE A 57 8.84 0.39 4.73
CA PHE A 57 7.66 0.66 3.91
C PHE A 57 7.95 0.56 2.41
N GLY A 58 9.21 0.69 1.99
CA GLY A 58 9.65 0.61 0.61
C GLY A 58 9.12 1.75 -0.26
N MET A 59 9.24 1.56 -1.57
CA MET A 59 8.76 2.52 -2.57
C MET A 59 7.25 2.38 -2.80
N PHE A 60 6.62 3.53 -3.00
CA PHE A 60 5.21 3.62 -3.35
C PHE A 60 4.99 3.36 -4.84
N LEU A 61 4.37 2.25 -5.19
CA LEU A 61 4.00 1.95 -6.57
C LEU A 61 2.50 2.19 -6.79
N LYS A 62 2.17 3.25 -7.54
CA LYS A 62 0.78 3.51 -7.91
C LYS A 62 0.37 2.71 -9.13
N THR A 63 -0.52 1.75 -8.90
CA THR A 63 -1.40 1.22 -9.95
C THR A 63 -2.88 1.09 -9.53
N ALA A 64 -3.24 1.24 -8.23
CA ALA A 64 -4.66 1.21 -7.80
C ALA A 64 -4.99 2.05 -6.54
N GLU A 65 -4.03 2.76 -5.97
CA GLU A 65 -4.21 3.55 -4.75
C GLU A 65 -4.79 4.94 -5.03
N HIS A 66 -5.73 5.40 -4.19
CA HIS A 66 -6.12 6.81 -4.14
C HIS A 66 -4.96 7.61 -3.52
N ALA A 67 -4.24 8.37 -4.34
CA ALA A 67 -3.09 9.14 -3.89
C ALA A 67 -3.05 10.53 -4.53
N TYR A 68 -2.43 11.48 -3.84
CA TYR A 68 -2.25 12.86 -4.30
C TYR A 68 -1.63 12.89 -5.69
N LEU A 69 -2.11 13.80 -6.55
CA LEU A 69 -1.69 13.86 -7.95
C LEU A 69 -0.17 14.00 -8.11
N GLY A 70 0.48 14.78 -7.23
CA GLY A 70 1.93 14.99 -7.23
C GLY A 70 2.77 13.72 -7.13
N LEU A 71 2.35 12.75 -6.31
CA LEU A 71 3.05 11.46 -6.15
C LEU A 71 3.03 10.60 -7.42
N ASN A 72 2.13 10.92 -8.35
CA ASN A 72 1.73 10.03 -9.43
C ASN A 72 1.99 10.62 -10.81
N GLN A 73 2.49 11.86 -10.88
CA GLN A 73 2.73 12.52 -12.16
C GLN A 73 3.70 11.74 -13.05
N GLY A 74 4.69 11.06 -12.48
CA GLY A 74 5.62 10.21 -13.24
C GLY A 74 4.91 9.09 -14.00
N ALA A 75 4.01 8.37 -13.30
CA ALA A 75 3.21 7.28 -13.87
C ALA A 75 2.25 7.79 -14.95
N TYR A 76 1.59 8.93 -14.70
CA TYR A 76 0.68 9.53 -15.67
C TYR A 76 1.39 10.08 -16.91
N LYS A 77 2.63 10.57 -16.77
CA LYS A 77 3.45 11.09 -17.88
C LYS A 77 4.13 9.99 -18.69
N ARG A 78 3.85 8.70 -18.40
CA ARG A 78 4.51 7.53 -19.03
C ARG A 78 6.03 7.68 -19.10
N ARG A 79 6.62 8.26 -18.05
CA ARG A 79 8.07 8.22 -17.90
C ARG A 79 8.42 6.92 -17.21
N ASP A 80 9.56 6.36 -17.58
CA ASP A 80 10.12 5.24 -16.84
C ASP A 80 10.30 5.68 -15.39
N ILE A 81 9.54 5.06 -14.50
CA ILE A 81 9.76 5.19 -13.07
C ILE A 81 10.83 4.17 -12.77
N GLU A 82 12.01 4.62 -12.36
CA GLU A 82 12.98 3.71 -11.76
C GLU A 82 12.36 3.14 -10.50
N VAL A 83 12.08 1.85 -10.54
CA VAL A 83 11.52 1.10 -9.42
C VAL A 83 12.68 0.39 -8.75
N ASP A 84 12.91 0.70 -7.48
CA ASP A 84 13.91 0.01 -6.66
C ASP A 84 13.44 -1.43 -6.30
N GLU A 85 14.35 -2.22 -5.75
CA GLU A 85 14.11 -3.62 -5.38
C GLU A 85 12.99 -3.77 -4.34
N ASN A 86 12.78 -2.77 -3.46
CA ASN A 86 11.74 -2.81 -2.41
C ASN A 86 10.44 -2.13 -2.83
N VAL A 87 9.77 -2.70 -3.83
CA VAL A 87 8.50 -2.19 -4.35
C VAL A 87 7.33 -3.13 -4.05
N SER A 88 6.21 -2.57 -3.62
CA SER A 88 4.97 -3.34 -3.42
C SER A 88 3.75 -2.46 -3.63
N ARG A 89 2.63 -3.06 -4.05
CA ARG A 89 1.34 -2.36 -3.99
C ARG A 89 1.00 -2.15 -2.53
N THR A 90 0.86 -0.90 -2.11
CA THR A 90 0.53 -0.62 -0.71
C THR A 90 -0.91 -0.13 -0.60
N GLU A 91 -1.50 -0.15 0.59
CA GLU A 91 -2.80 0.46 0.96
C GLU A 91 -2.75 0.99 2.39
N VAL A 92 -3.42 2.11 2.66
CA VAL A 92 -3.65 2.61 4.02
C VAL A 92 -5.15 2.74 4.26
N LEU A 93 -5.66 2.13 5.33
CA LEU A 93 -7.09 2.00 5.60
C LEU A 93 -7.44 2.52 7.01
N PHE A 94 -8.51 3.31 7.11
CA PHE A 94 -9.16 3.66 8.37
C PHE A 94 -10.44 2.83 8.49
N SER A 95 -10.51 1.89 9.45
CA SER A 95 -11.69 1.02 9.60
C SER A 95 -12.07 0.31 8.29
N ASN A 96 -11.07 -0.19 7.55
CA ASN A 96 -11.18 -0.76 6.20
C ASN A 96 -11.60 0.20 5.07
N VAL A 97 -11.68 1.51 5.32
CA VAL A 97 -11.92 2.54 4.30
C VAL A 97 -10.58 3.09 3.80
N ALA A 98 -10.34 3.01 2.49
CA ALA A 98 -9.10 3.49 1.89
C ALA A 98 -8.89 4.99 2.08
N ALA A 99 -7.73 5.35 2.62
CA ALA A 99 -7.27 6.72 2.78
C ALA A 99 -6.73 7.28 1.45
N GLN A 100 -6.58 8.60 1.38
CA GLN A 100 -5.79 9.20 0.31
C GLN A 100 -4.32 9.36 0.78
N VAL A 101 -3.39 8.72 0.08
CA VAL A 101 -1.95 8.87 0.37
C VAL A 101 -1.46 10.23 -0.14
N MET A 102 -0.82 11.01 0.73
CA MET A 102 -0.32 12.36 0.46
C MET A 102 1.19 12.38 0.24
N SER A 103 1.95 11.61 1.02
CA SER A 103 3.37 11.34 0.81
C SER A 103 3.74 9.94 1.29
N TRP A 104 4.83 9.39 0.75
CA TRP A 104 5.32 8.05 1.08
C TRP A 104 6.84 7.99 0.99
N THR A 105 7.46 7.45 2.02
CA THR A 105 8.89 7.13 2.11
C THR A 105 9.05 5.78 2.82
N ASP A 106 10.28 5.26 2.92
CA ASP A 106 10.53 4.00 3.63
C ASP A 106 10.21 4.09 5.15
N THR A 107 10.25 5.29 5.72
CA THR A 107 10.12 5.51 7.18
C THR A 107 8.93 6.36 7.60
N GLU A 108 8.28 7.04 6.65
CA GLU A 108 7.15 7.93 6.91
C GLU A 108 6.10 7.85 5.80
N ILE A 109 4.84 7.76 6.21
CA ILE A 109 3.67 7.80 5.35
C ILE A 109 2.76 8.92 5.86
N VAL A 110 2.32 9.81 4.98
CA VAL A 110 1.30 10.81 5.30
C VAL A 110 0.04 10.49 4.51
N VAL A 111 -1.08 10.36 5.21
CA VAL A 111 -2.39 10.08 4.62
C VAL A 111 -3.42 11.09 5.07
N ARG A 112 -4.45 11.26 4.26
CA ARG A 112 -5.62 12.08 4.55
C ARG A 112 -6.76 11.20 5.04
N VAL A 113 -7.40 11.59 6.14
CA VAL A 113 -8.63 10.94 6.66
C VAL A 113 -9.69 10.96 5.56
N PRO A 114 -10.27 9.79 5.18
CA PRO A 114 -11.14 9.69 4.03
C PRO A 114 -12.44 10.48 4.21
N HIS A 115 -12.81 11.22 3.17
CA HIS A 115 -14.11 11.91 3.06
C HIS A 115 -15.23 10.98 2.56
N ARG A 116 -14.87 9.85 1.93
CA ARG A 116 -15.85 8.93 1.34
C ARG A 116 -16.73 8.33 2.43
N ASN A 117 -18.03 8.37 2.17
CA ASN A 117 -19.18 7.91 2.94
C ASN A 117 -18.85 6.98 4.12
N LEU A 118 -18.33 7.54 5.22
CA LEU A 118 -18.39 6.88 6.53
C LEU A 118 -19.86 6.76 6.99
N TYR A 119 -20.75 7.53 6.37
CA TYR A 119 -22.19 7.65 6.64
C TYR A 119 -22.99 7.37 5.36
N GLY A 120 -24.07 6.60 5.48
CA GLY A 120 -25.01 6.32 4.39
C GLY A 120 -24.83 4.97 3.66
N ILE A 121 -23.85 4.16 4.05
CA ILE A 121 -23.87 2.72 3.74
C ILE A 121 -24.69 2.06 4.86
N GLY A 122 -25.81 1.45 4.50
CA GLY A 122 -26.61 0.67 5.46
C GLY A 122 -28.10 0.87 5.26
N LYS A 123 -28.63 2.08 5.46
CA LYS A 123 -30.08 2.34 5.45
C LYS A 123 -30.43 3.79 5.10
N ARG A 124 -31.53 3.99 4.35
CA ARG A 124 -32.08 5.31 4.01
C ARG A 124 -32.50 6.02 5.31
N ASN A 125 -32.16 7.31 5.46
CA ASN A 125 -32.52 8.17 6.61
C ASN A 125 -31.87 7.80 7.97
N GLU A 126 -30.77 7.06 7.97
CA GLU A 126 -30.06 6.71 9.22
C GLU A 126 -28.62 7.26 9.24
N PHE A 127 -28.20 7.74 10.40
CA PHE A 127 -26.83 8.17 10.65
C PHE A 127 -26.00 6.98 11.14
N PHE A 128 -25.08 6.50 10.31
CA PHE A 128 -24.25 5.32 10.58
C PHE A 128 -22.82 5.73 10.98
N ASN A 129 -22.41 5.55 12.23
CA ASN A 129 -21.11 6.00 12.75
C ASN A 129 -20.16 4.87 13.17
N GLU A 130 -20.47 3.60 12.87
CA GLU A 130 -19.69 2.46 13.34
C GLU A 130 -18.26 2.45 12.77
N LEU A 131 -18.05 3.02 11.58
CA LEU A 131 -16.74 3.13 10.95
C LEU A 131 -15.90 4.31 11.49
N ALA A 132 -16.48 5.17 12.32
CA ALA A 132 -15.80 6.34 12.85
C ALA A 132 -14.65 5.97 13.79
N THR A 133 -14.71 4.81 14.46
CA THR A 133 -13.61 4.32 15.30
C THR A 133 -13.24 2.91 14.89
N GLY A 134 -11.96 2.68 14.64
CA GLY A 134 -11.48 1.37 14.22
C GLY A 134 -9.99 1.36 13.94
N PRO A 135 -9.47 0.25 13.38
CA PRO A 135 -8.04 0.10 13.16
C PRO A 135 -7.56 0.99 12.01
N LEU A 136 -6.40 1.61 12.21
CA LEU A 136 -5.57 2.17 11.15
C LEU A 136 -4.61 1.08 10.66
N ILE A 137 -4.74 0.72 9.39
CA ILE A 137 -4.05 -0.42 8.79
C ILE A 137 -3.17 0.05 7.63
N VAL A 138 -1.96 -0.50 7.52
CA VAL A 138 -1.11 -0.43 6.33
C VAL A 138 -0.98 -1.83 5.74
N ARG A 139 -1.26 -2.01 4.44
CA ARG A 139 -1.13 -3.32 3.76
C ARG A 139 -0.14 -3.27 2.63
N ARG A 140 0.82 -4.20 2.59
CA ARG A 140 1.74 -4.39 1.45
C ARG A 140 1.37 -5.66 0.68
N GLY A 141 1.14 -5.51 -0.61
CA GLY A 141 0.62 -6.54 -1.50
C GLY A 141 1.66 -7.01 -2.50
N SER A 142 1.91 -8.31 -2.53
CA SER A 142 2.80 -8.95 -3.49
C SER A 142 2.07 -10.03 -4.29
N TRP A 143 2.63 -10.37 -5.44
CA TRP A 143 2.16 -11.40 -6.35
C TRP A 143 3.38 -12.24 -6.72
N ASP A 144 3.32 -13.54 -6.50
CA ASP A 144 4.40 -14.45 -6.89
C ASP A 144 4.20 -14.81 -8.37
N VAL A 145 5.26 -14.75 -9.20
CA VAL A 145 5.22 -15.26 -10.58
C VAL A 145 4.97 -16.77 -10.54
N GLN A 146 4.15 -17.29 -11.45
CA GLN A 146 3.87 -18.73 -11.48
C GLN A 146 5.10 -19.50 -12.00
N PRO A 147 5.29 -20.78 -11.61
CA PRO A 147 6.44 -21.57 -12.05
C PRO A 147 6.55 -21.81 -13.56
N ASP A 148 5.47 -21.54 -14.31
CA ASP A 148 5.38 -21.66 -15.77
C ASP A 148 5.71 -20.35 -16.50
N ASP A 149 6.31 -19.39 -15.80
CA ASP A 149 6.59 -18.02 -16.28
C ASP A 149 5.34 -17.24 -16.73
N THR A 150 4.14 -17.71 -16.40
CA THR A 150 2.90 -16.94 -16.60
C THR A 150 2.63 -15.99 -15.43
N CYS A 151 1.87 -14.93 -15.72
CA CYS A 151 1.53 -13.88 -14.75
C CYS A 151 0.43 -14.35 -13.78
N CYS A 152 0.25 -13.76 -12.61
CA CYS A 152 0.95 -14.14 -11.36
C CYS A 152 -0.08 -14.83 -10.45
N THR A 153 0.35 -15.38 -9.30
CA THR A 153 -0.56 -15.87 -8.25
C THR A 153 -1.49 -14.77 -7.71
N PRO A 154 -2.63 -15.13 -7.09
CA PRO A 154 -3.50 -14.15 -6.44
C PRO A 154 -2.73 -13.30 -5.44
N LYS A 155 -3.05 -12.01 -5.42
CA LYS A 155 -2.42 -11.03 -4.53
C LYS A 155 -2.50 -11.47 -3.07
N LYS A 156 -1.34 -11.56 -2.42
CA LYS A 156 -1.23 -11.78 -0.98
C LYS A 156 -0.89 -10.46 -0.30
N TRP A 157 -1.48 -10.25 0.87
CA TRP A 157 -1.31 -9.02 1.64
C TRP A 157 -0.63 -9.29 2.97
N LEU A 158 0.47 -8.59 3.21
CA LEU A 158 0.99 -8.37 4.54
C LEU A 158 0.21 -7.20 5.17
N THR A 159 -0.46 -7.45 6.30
CA THR A 159 -1.30 -6.45 6.98
C THR A 159 -0.62 -6.02 8.28
N LEU A 160 -0.44 -4.71 8.45
CA LEU A 160 0.14 -4.09 9.64
C LEU A 160 -0.94 -3.21 10.29
N GLU A 161 -1.27 -3.50 11.54
CA GLU A 161 -2.15 -2.63 12.32
C GLU A 161 -1.31 -1.61 13.09
N ALA A 162 -1.54 -0.33 12.82
CA ALA A 162 -0.89 0.77 13.52
C ALA A 162 -1.50 0.98 14.93
N GLY A 163 -2.80 0.71 15.06
CA GLY A 163 -3.61 0.86 16.27
C GLY A 163 -4.96 1.51 15.96
N THR A 164 -5.72 1.86 16.99
CA THR A 164 -7.06 2.45 16.83
C THR A 164 -7.00 3.95 16.53
N PHE A 165 -7.79 4.39 15.54
CA PHE A 165 -7.99 5.80 15.20
C PHE A 165 -9.47 6.18 15.33
N THR A 166 -9.74 7.42 15.76
CA THR A 166 -11.10 7.96 15.88
C THR A 166 -11.30 9.17 14.97
N ILE A 167 -12.24 9.05 14.04
CA ILE A 167 -12.70 10.13 13.18
C ILE A 167 -13.68 11.00 13.98
N LEU A 168 -13.32 12.26 14.16
CA LEU A 168 -14.10 13.23 14.90
C LEU A 168 -15.23 13.79 14.02
N ALA A 169 -16.31 14.24 14.65
CA ALA A 169 -17.45 14.86 13.96
C ALA A 169 -17.17 16.21 13.29
N LYS A 170 -15.92 16.67 13.33
CA LYS A 170 -15.49 17.91 12.70
C LYS A 170 -15.50 17.74 11.18
N GLY A 171 -16.29 18.57 10.50
CA GLY A 171 -16.50 18.50 9.05
C GLY A 171 -17.59 17.52 8.62
N MET A 172 -18.27 16.84 9.55
CA MET A 172 -19.39 15.95 9.22
C MET A 172 -20.70 16.74 9.05
N PRO A 173 -21.59 16.33 8.13
CA PRO A 173 -22.94 16.90 8.06
C PRO A 173 -23.67 16.71 9.40
N ASP A 174 -24.46 17.72 9.79
CA ASP A 174 -25.30 17.64 11.00
C ASP A 174 -26.22 16.40 10.95
N GLN A 175 -26.43 15.74 12.09
CA GLN A 175 -27.29 14.55 12.15
C GLN A 175 -28.72 14.82 11.66
N GLY A 176 -29.22 16.05 11.84
CA GLY A 176 -30.52 16.50 11.34
C GLY A 176 -30.66 16.38 9.83
N TYR A 177 -29.57 16.51 9.07
CA TYR A 177 -29.56 16.31 7.61
C TYR A 177 -30.10 14.93 7.20
N PHE A 178 -29.81 13.89 8.00
CA PHE A 178 -30.24 12.52 7.74
C PHE A 178 -31.62 12.19 8.35
N LYS A 179 -32.08 12.99 9.31
CA LYS A 179 -33.36 12.80 10.00
C LYS A 179 -34.52 13.51 9.31
N THR A 180 -34.27 14.42 8.38
CA THR A 180 -35.34 15.10 7.65
C THR A 180 -35.92 14.24 6.53
N THR A 181 -37.15 13.75 6.73
CA THR A 181 -38.11 13.62 5.64
C THR A 181 -38.35 15.02 5.07
N ARG A 182 -37.54 15.44 4.08
CA ARG A 182 -37.87 16.64 3.31
C ARG A 182 -39.26 16.44 2.69
N PRO A 183 -40.25 17.30 2.98
CA PRO A 183 -41.56 17.25 2.32
C PRO A 183 -41.43 17.39 0.79
N ASP A 184 -40.35 18.02 0.34
CA ASP A 184 -40.09 18.35 -1.07
C ASP A 184 -39.27 17.27 -1.81
N ALA A 185 -38.96 16.15 -1.16
CA ALA A 185 -38.20 15.04 -1.75
C ALA A 185 -39.09 13.99 -2.44
N ASP A 186 -40.39 14.27 -2.58
CA ASP A 186 -41.29 13.47 -3.39
C ASP A 186 -41.13 13.91 -4.86
N THR A 187 -40.21 13.29 -5.59
CA THR A 187 -40.12 13.42 -7.05
C THR A 187 -41.20 12.55 -7.71
N ALA A 188 -42.46 12.80 -7.34
CA ALA A 188 -43.61 12.38 -8.11
C ALA A 188 -43.91 13.52 -9.11
N GLN A 189 -43.15 13.55 -10.19
CA GLN A 189 -43.45 14.33 -11.40
C GLN A 189 -43.46 13.39 -12.59
#